data_AF-A0A963NH75-F1
#
_entry.id   AF-A0A963NH75-F1
#
_cell.length_a   1.000
_cell.length_b   1.000
_cell.length_c   1.000
_cell.angle_alpha   90.00
_cell.angle_beta   90.00
_cell.angle_gamma   90.00
#
_symmetry.space_group_name_H-M   'P 1'
#
loop_
_entity.id
_entity.type
_entity.pdbx_description
1 polymer ?
#
loop_
_entity_poly.entity_id
_entity_poly.type
_entity_poly.pdbx_seq_one_letter_code
_entity_poly.pdbx_strand_id
1 'polypeptide(L)'
;MQAIATARAGQQNAPSRRALEHHVTSHPIDQEILKARRIPSVRAIVIPPCPESLRRLQDILAQSELDAGALDQLASSDVAMAAALIRQANSPLHGLAQPVQTVGMALTVLGLRPAAELLSAFITRHALQVHSPLLEHFWESSQRRA
;
A
#
# COMPACT_ATOMS: atom_id res chain seq x y z
N MET A 1 57.65 -5.15 43.64
CA MET A 1 58.06 -5.30 42.22
C MET A 1 57.43 -6.57 41.65
N GLN A 2 56.32 -6.47 40.92
CA GLN A 2 55.80 -7.60 40.12
C GLN A 2 55.48 -7.11 38.70
N ALA A 3 56.21 -7.68 37.74
CA ALA A 3 55.79 -7.94 36.37
C ALA A 3 55.73 -9.50 36.28
N ILE A 4 55.02 -10.20 35.41
CA ILE A 4 54.89 -10.12 33.94
C ILE A 4 53.63 -10.93 33.52
N ALA A 5 53.08 -10.53 32.37
CA ALA A 5 52.02 -11.05 31.49
C ALA A 5 51.77 -12.57 31.34
N THR A 6 50.61 -12.96 30.79
CA THR A 6 50.45 -13.47 29.39
C THR A 6 49.10 -14.17 29.08
N ALA A 7 48.40 -13.64 28.06
CA ALA A 7 47.56 -14.23 26.97
C ALA A 7 46.27 -15.08 27.16
N ARG A 8 45.19 -14.55 26.53
CA ARG A 8 44.22 -15.09 25.53
C ARG A 8 43.41 -16.39 25.80
N ALA A 9 42.09 -16.20 25.83
CA ALA A 9 41.05 -16.87 25.02
C ALA A 9 39.79 -15.97 25.16
N GLY A 10 38.91 -15.69 24.20
CA GLY A 10 38.50 -16.33 22.96
C GLY A 10 37.03 -15.91 22.80
N GLN A 11 36.65 -15.41 21.62
CA GLN A 11 35.35 -14.82 21.29
C GLN A 11 34.10 -15.53 21.82
N GLN A 12 33.10 -14.73 22.20
CA GLN A 12 31.69 -14.90 21.76
C GLN A 12 30.95 -13.57 21.96
N ASN A 13 31.26 -12.59 21.10
CA ASN A 13 30.47 -11.36 20.98
C ASN A 13 29.27 -11.69 20.07
N ALA A 14 28.13 -12.01 20.68
CA ALA A 14 26.86 -12.17 19.97
C ALA A 14 26.48 -10.81 19.35
N PRO A 15 26.18 -10.71 18.04
CA PRO A 15 25.76 -9.44 17.48
C PRO A 15 24.39 -9.09 18.05
N SER A 16 24.38 -8.05 18.89
CA SER A 16 23.16 -7.44 19.40
C SER A 16 22.31 -6.99 18.22
N ARG A 17 21.01 -7.31 18.26
CA ARG A 17 19.94 -6.79 17.40
C ARG A 17 19.88 -5.26 17.47
N ARG A 18 20.85 -4.55 16.90
CA ARG A 18 20.69 -3.16 16.50
C ARG A 18 19.79 -3.19 15.27
N ALA A 19 18.51 -2.96 15.56
CA ALA A 19 17.49 -2.66 14.60
C ALA A 19 18.05 -1.76 13.51
N LEU A 20 17.67 -2.09 12.28
CA LEU A 20 17.86 -1.28 11.09
C LEU A 20 17.31 0.12 11.36
N GLU A 21 18.15 1.03 11.81
CA GLU A 21 17.83 2.45 11.85
C GLU A 21 17.78 2.93 10.41
N HIS A 22 16.61 2.77 9.78
CA HIS A 22 16.29 3.43 8.53
C HIS A 22 16.46 4.92 8.76
N HIS A 23 17.60 5.46 8.33
CA HIS A 23 17.82 6.90 8.20
C HIS A 23 16.88 7.39 7.10
N VAL A 24 15.63 7.68 7.47
CA VAL A 24 14.74 8.49 6.66
C VAL A 24 15.38 9.86 6.66
N THR A 25 16.12 10.20 5.61
CA THR A 25 16.50 11.58 5.34
C THR A 25 15.19 12.34 5.13
N SER A 26 14.70 12.95 6.21
CA SER A 26 13.44 13.69 6.22
C SER A 26 13.57 14.81 5.19
N HIS A 27 12.97 14.60 4.03
CA HIS A 27 12.96 15.62 3.00
C HIS A 27 12.08 16.76 3.52
N PRO A 28 12.40 18.04 3.25
CA PRO A 28 11.57 19.17 3.67
C PRO A 28 10.09 18.99 3.29
N ILE A 29 9.83 18.37 2.14
CA ILE A 29 8.48 18.00 1.67
C ILE A 29 7.76 17.05 2.65
N ASP A 30 8.45 16.05 3.22
CA ASP A 30 7.84 15.11 4.16
C ASP A 30 7.35 15.83 5.42
N GLN A 31 8.12 16.81 5.89
CA GLN A 31 7.76 17.62 7.06
C GLN A 31 6.55 18.51 6.77
N GLU A 32 6.48 19.08 5.57
CA GLU A 32 5.33 19.88 5.14
C GLU A 32 4.07 19.02 4.99
N ILE A 33 4.18 17.82 4.42
CA ILE A 33 3.07 16.85 4.34
C ILE A 33 2.59 16.47 5.75
N LEU A 34 3.51 16.18 6.68
CA LEU A 34 3.17 15.86 8.07
C LEU A 34 2.45 17.02 8.77
N LYS A 35 2.85 18.27 8.50
CA LYS A 35 2.15 19.46 9.00
C LYS A 35 0.75 19.59 8.39
N ALA A 36 0.63 19.43 7.06
CA ALA A 36 -0.65 19.50 6.35
C ALA A 36 -1.65 18.44 6.83
N ARG A 37 -1.19 17.21 7.11
CA ARG A 37 -2.02 16.12 7.64
C ARG A 37 -2.63 16.40 9.01
N ARG A 38 -2.10 17.35 9.80
CA ARG A 38 -2.68 17.74 11.09
C ARG A 38 -3.90 18.63 10.93
N ILE A 39 -4.06 19.28 9.77
CA ILE A 39 -5.19 20.16 9.50
C ILE A 39 -6.45 19.28 9.30
N PRO A 40 -7.52 19.46 10.10
CA PRO A 40 -8.73 18.65 10.00
C PRO A 40 -9.38 18.68 8.61
N SER A 41 -9.41 19.86 7.96
CA SER A 41 -9.96 20.02 6.62
C SER A 41 -9.18 19.24 5.56
N VAL A 42 -7.85 19.16 5.66
CA VAL A 42 -7.01 18.38 4.72
C VAL A 42 -7.30 16.88 4.83
N ARG A 43 -7.57 16.38 6.05
CA ARG A 43 -7.97 14.97 6.26
C ARG A 43 -9.40 14.68 5.80
N ALA A 44 -10.23 15.71 5.69
CA ALA A 44 -11.63 15.61 5.29
C ALA A 44 -11.83 15.75 3.78
N ILE A 45 -10.78 16.06 2.99
CA ILE A 45 -10.87 16.08 1.53
C ILE A 45 -11.09 14.65 1.05
N VAL A 46 -12.32 14.36 0.62
CA VAL A 46 -12.66 13.16 -0.13
C VAL A 46 -12.63 13.54 -1.61
N ILE A 47 -11.65 13.04 -2.36
CA ILE A 47 -11.68 13.13 -3.83
C ILE A 47 -12.51 11.95 -4.31
N PRO A 48 -13.74 12.17 -4.83
CA PRO A 48 -14.50 11.08 -5.40
C PRO A 48 -13.78 10.58 -6.66
N PRO A 49 -13.66 9.27 -6.89
CA PRO A 49 -13.18 8.72 -8.14
C PRO A 49 -14.17 9.13 -9.22
N CYS A 50 -13.61 9.53 -10.35
CA CYS A 50 -14.40 9.88 -11.51
C CYS A 50 -15.23 8.66 -11.98
N PRO A 51 -16.54 8.82 -12.27
CA PRO A 51 -17.38 7.76 -12.86
C PRO A 51 -16.75 7.09 -14.08
N GLU A 52 -15.90 7.82 -14.80
CA GLU A 52 -15.12 7.38 -15.95
C GLU A 52 -14.13 6.27 -15.61
N SER A 53 -13.51 6.29 -14.42
CA SER A 53 -12.61 5.22 -13.98
C SER A 53 -13.35 3.91 -13.75
N LEU A 54 -14.58 3.97 -13.23
CA LEU A 54 -15.43 2.78 -13.07
C LEU A 54 -15.83 2.21 -14.43
N ARG A 55 -16.17 3.08 -15.39
CA ARG A 55 -16.50 2.67 -16.75
C ARG A 55 -15.29 2.03 -17.44
N ARG A 56 -14.12 2.67 -17.37
CA ARG A 56 -12.88 2.11 -17.92
C ARG A 56 -12.53 0.76 -17.29
N LEU A 57 -12.73 0.60 -15.98
CA LEU A 57 -12.52 -0.70 -15.31
C LEU A 57 -13.49 -1.77 -15.84
N GLN A 58 -14.77 -1.42 -16.01
CA GLN A 58 -15.76 -2.33 -16.59
C GLN A 58 -15.40 -2.74 -18.03
N ASP A 59 -14.91 -1.80 -18.84
CA ASP A 59 -14.46 -2.08 -20.21
C ASP A 59 -13.27 -3.06 -20.22
N ILE A 60 -12.32 -2.92 -19.28
CA ILE A 60 -11.20 -3.87 -19.12
C ILE A 60 -11.71 -5.25 -18.67
N LEU A 61 -12.63 -5.28 -17.70
CA LEU A 61 -13.21 -6.52 -17.17
C LEU A 61 -14.07 -7.27 -18.19
N ALA A 62 -14.63 -6.58 -19.19
CA ALA A 62 -15.45 -7.17 -20.24
C ALA A 62 -14.62 -7.90 -21.31
N GLN A 63 -13.29 -7.75 -21.31
CA GLN A 63 -12.40 -8.45 -22.24
C GLN A 63 -12.30 -9.94 -21.89
N SER A 64 -12.12 -10.80 -22.90
CA SER A 64 -11.97 -12.25 -22.69
C SER A 64 -10.73 -12.61 -21.89
N GLU A 65 -9.68 -11.80 -22.03
CA GLU A 65 -8.47 -11.87 -21.21
C GLU A 65 -8.21 -10.49 -20.60
N LEU A 66 -7.82 -10.50 -19.32
CA LEU A 66 -7.51 -9.28 -18.58
C LEU A 66 -6.20 -8.67 -19.06
N ASP A 67 -6.27 -7.47 -19.63
CA ASP A 67 -5.09 -6.70 -20.00
C ASP A 67 -4.43 -6.06 -18.76
N ALA A 68 -3.28 -6.60 -18.37
CA ALA A 68 -2.45 -6.09 -17.28
C ALA A 68 -1.99 -4.64 -17.52
N GLY A 69 -1.67 -4.28 -18.77
CA GLY A 69 -1.20 -2.94 -19.13
C GLY A 69 -2.32 -1.91 -19.03
N ALA A 70 -3.53 -2.27 -19.45
CA ALA A 70 -4.70 -1.40 -19.27
C ALA A 70 -5.05 -1.21 -17.78
N LEU A 71 -4.94 -2.27 -16.97
CA LEU A 71 -5.19 -2.19 -15.53
C LEU A 71 -4.13 -1.34 -14.81
N ASP A 72 -2.85 -1.47 -15.18
CA ASP A 72 -1.77 -0.63 -14.67
C ASP A 72 -1.99 0.84 -15.01
N GLN A 73 -2.33 1.15 -16.27
CA GLN A 73 -2.62 2.52 -16.70
C GLN A 73 -3.82 3.11 -15.96
N LEU A 74 -4.89 2.34 -15.78
CA LEU A 74 -6.05 2.78 -15.02
C LEU A 74 -5.67 3.09 -13.58
N ALA A 75 -5.01 2.16 -12.88
CA ALA A 75 -4.63 2.35 -11.50
C ALA A 75 -3.62 3.49 -11.32
N SER A 76 -2.68 3.64 -12.24
CA SER A 76 -1.68 4.71 -12.24
C SER A 76 -2.27 6.09 -12.57
N SER A 77 -3.47 6.15 -13.16
CA SER A 77 -4.14 7.42 -13.47
C SER A 77 -4.66 8.17 -12.24
N ASP A 78 -4.74 7.49 -11.08
CA ASP A 78 -5.17 8.08 -9.82
C ASP A 78 -4.25 7.62 -8.68
N VAL A 79 -3.68 8.59 -7.96
CA VAL A 79 -2.73 8.32 -6.88
C VAL A 79 -3.34 7.51 -5.74
N ALA A 80 -4.62 7.69 -5.44
CA ALA A 80 -5.31 6.95 -4.40
C ALA A 80 -5.56 5.49 -4.83
N MET A 81 -5.89 5.23 -6.09
CA MET A 81 -5.98 3.85 -6.63
C MET A 81 -4.61 3.16 -6.61
N ALA A 82 -3.56 3.83 -7.08
CA ALA A 82 -2.19 3.31 -7.03
C ALA A 82 -1.76 3.00 -5.59
N ALA A 83 -1.99 3.92 -4.66
CA ALA A 83 -1.67 3.72 -3.25
C ALA A 83 -2.49 2.59 -2.61
N ALA A 84 -3.75 2.41 -3.00
CA ALA A 84 -4.59 1.31 -2.52
C ALA A 84 -4.00 -0.06 -2.91
N LEU A 85 -3.60 -0.23 -4.17
CA LEU A 85 -2.97 -1.46 -4.65
C LEU A 85 -1.62 -1.72 -3.97
N ILE A 86 -0.75 -0.72 -3.92
CA ILE A 86 0.59 -0.87 -3.31
C ILE A 86 0.46 -1.21 -1.82
N ARG A 87 -0.48 -0.58 -1.10
CA ARG A 87 -0.74 -0.91 0.31
C ARG A 87 -1.28 -2.33 0.48
N GLN A 88 -2.19 -2.76 -0.39
CA GLN A 88 -2.75 -4.11 -0.32
C GLN A 88 -1.67 -5.16 -0.60
N ALA A 89 -0.84 -4.96 -1.62
CA ALA A 89 0.26 -5.86 -1.96
C ALA A 89 1.33 -5.96 -0.87
N ASN A 90 1.56 -4.87 -0.12
CA ASN A 90 2.46 -4.85 1.03
C ASN A 90 1.83 -5.39 2.33
N SER A 91 0.62 -5.96 2.27
CA SER A 91 0.00 -6.62 3.42
C SER A 91 0.89 -7.77 3.92
N PRO A 92 0.97 -8.00 5.26
CA PRO A 92 1.69 -9.15 5.83
C PRO A 92 1.27 -10.50 5.24
N LEU A 93 0.07 -10.59 4.66
CA LEU A 93 -0.44 -11.77 3.95
C LEU A 93 0.51 -12.28 2.86
N HIS A 94 1.25 -11.37 2.19
CA HIS A 94 2.11 -11.74 1.06
C HIS A 94 3.56 -12.06 1.44
N GLY A 95 3.97 -11.83 2.71
CA GLY A 95 5.29 -12.25 3.22
C GLY A 95 6.50 -11.75 2.43
N LEU A 96 6.41 -10.57 1.81
CA LEU A 96 7.42 -10.08 0.87
C LEU A 96 8.75 -9.74 1.56
N ALA A 97 9.86 -10.16 0.96
CA ALA A 97 11.21 -9.82 1.42
C ALA A 97 11.59 -8.34 1.16
N GLN A 98 10.99 -7.73 0.14
CA GLN A 98 11.16 -6.32 -0.22
C GLN A 98 9.78 -5.69 -0.49
N PRO A 99 9.57 -4.43 -0.11
CA PRO A 99 8.29 -3.78 -0.31
C PRO A 99 8.01 -3.50 -1.79
N VAL A 100 6.76 -3.64 -2.17
CA VAL A 100 6.21 -3.18 -3.46
C VAL A 100 6.23 -1.66 -3.50
N GLN A 101 6.75 -1.10 -4.59
CA GLN A 101 6.88 0.35 -4.79
C GLN A 101 6.14 0.88 -6.01
N THR A 102 5.65 0.00 -6.90
CA THR A 102 4.97 0.38 -8.15
C THR A 102 3.67 -0.38 -8.33
N VAL A 103 2.78 0.15 -9.18
CA VAL A 103 1.51 -0.48 -9.53
C VAL A 103 1.74 -1.83 -10.21
N GLY A 104 2.60 -1.90 -11.24
CA GLY A 104 2.94 -3.16 -11.90
C GLY A 104 3.49 -4.24 -10.96
N MET A 105 4.32 -3.87 -9.98
CA MET A 105 4.75 -4.81 -8.92
C MET A 105 3.56 -5.26 -8.07
N ALA A 106 2.65 -4.36 -7.71
CA ALA A 106 1.44 -4.70 -6.96
C ALA A 106 0.55 -5.67 -7.75
N LEU A 107 0.34 -5.42 -9.05
CA LEU A 107 -0.42 -6.31 -9.93
C LEU A 107 0.22 -7.70 -10.04
N THR A 108 1.55 -7.78 -10.01
CA THR A 108 2.28 -9.05 -10.03
C THR A 108 2.09 -9.83 -8.73
N VAL A 109 2.13 -9.14 -7.58
CA VAL A 109 1.97 -9.77 -6.25
C VAL A 109 0.52 -10.18 -5.98
N LEU A 110 -0.45 -9.34 -6.36
CA LEU A 110 -1.88 -9.55 -6.12
C LEU A 110 -2.51 -10.48 -7.16
N GLY A 111 -2.03 -10.45 -8.40
CA GLY A 111 -2.72 -10.98 -9.56
C GLY A 111 -3.78 -10.00 -10.12
N LEU A 112 -4.12 -10.17 -11.40
CA LEU A 112 -4.98 -9.21 -12.11
C LEU A 112 -6.43 -9.20 -11.63
N ARG A 113 -7.02 -10.38 -11.35
CA ARG A 113 -8.41 -10.48 -10.86
C ARG A 113 -8.57 -9.85 -9.46
N PRO A 114 -7.77 -10.23 -8.44
CA PRO A 114 -7.86 -9.60 -7.12
C PRO A 114 -7.59 -8.09 -7.16
N ALA A 115 -6.67 -7.64 -8.02
CA ALA A 115 -6.44 -6.21 -8.21
C ALA A 115 -7.66 -5.49 -8.82
N ALA A 116 -8.32 -6.08 -9.81
CA ALA A 116 -9.51 -5.50 -10.43
C ALA A 116 -10.72 -5.47 -9.47
N GLU A 117 -10.86 -6.48 -8.60
CA GLU A 117 -11.87 -6.51 -7.54
C GLU A 117 -11.60 -5.42 -6.48
N LEU A 118 -10.35 -5.26 -6.06
CA LEU A 118 -9.94 -4.18 -5.16
C LEU A 118 -10.25 -2.82 -5.76
N LEU A 119 -9.90 -2.59 -7.03
CA LEU A 119 -10.19 -1.35 -7.74
C LEU A 119 -11.70 -1.12 -7.88
N SER A 120 -12.48 -2.16 -8.16
CA SER A 120 -13.94 -2.06 -8.25
C SER A 120 -14.55 -1.64 -6.92
N ALA A 121 -14.13 -2.27 -5.82
CA ALA A 121 -14.57 -1.91 -4.47
C ALA A 121 -14.13 -0.49 -4.10
N PHE A 122 -12.90 -0.12 -4.42
CA PHE A 122 -12.36 1.21 -4.17
C PHE A 122 -13.17 2.27 -4.90
N ILE A 123 -13.35 2.13 -6.21
CA ILE A 123 -14.06 3.11 -7.02
C ILE A 123 -15.52 3.22 -6.58
N THR A 124 -16.20 2.09 -6.39
CA THR A 124 -17.61 2.06 -5.97
C THR A 124 -17.82 2.73 -4.61
N ARG A 125 -16.97 2.42 -3.63
CA ARG A 125 -17.07 3.00 -2.28
C ARG A 125 -16.98 4.52 -2.29
N HIS A 126 -16.11 5.08 -3.12
CA HIS A 126 -15.91 6.52 -3.14
C HIS A 126 -16.86 7.24 -4.13
N ALA A 127 -17.47 6.52 -5.07
CA ALA A 127 -18.59 7.04 -5.88
C ALA A 127 -19.88 7.18 -5.06
N LEU A 128 -20.07 6.33 -4.04
CA LEU A 128 -21.21 6.38 -3.12
C LEU A 128 -20.86 7.26 -1.91
N GLN A 129 -21.16 8.56 -2.00
CA GLN A 129 -20.97 9.55 -0.92
C GLN A 129 -22.02 9.41 0.20
N VAL A 130 -22.32 8.18 0.64
CA VAL A 130 -23.34 7.88 1.67
C VAL A 130 -22.64 7.36 2.91
N HIS A 131 -22.79 8.09 4.02
CA HIS A 131 -22.24 7.71 5.32
C HIS A 131 -23.32 6.97 6.12
N SER A 132 -23.28 5.63 6.09
CA SER A 132 -24.20 4.76 6.83
C SER A 132 -23.45 3.59 7.46
N PRO A 133 -23.62 3.31 8.78
CA PRO A 133 -23.00 2.17 9.45
C PRO A 133 -23.33 0.81 8.82
N LEU A 134 -24.53 0.67 8.25
CA LEU A 134 -24.93 -0.54 7.53
C LEU A 134 -24.06 -0.78 6.28
N LEU A 135 -23.74 0.30 5.57
CA LEU A 135 -22.93 0.24 4.37
C LEU A 135 -21.46 -0.08 4.71
N GLU A 136 -20.94 0.42 5.84
CA GLU A 136 -19.61 0.07 6.35
C GLU A 136 -19.50 -1.45 6.62
N HIS A 137 -20.45 -2.02 7.36
CA HIS A 137 -20.49 -3.45 7.61
C HIS A 137 -20.64 -4.28 6.34
N PHE A 138 -21.45 -3.81 5.38
CA PHE A 138 -21.55 -4.44 4.07
C PHE A 138 -20.17 -4.55 3.40
N TRP A 139 -19.41 -3.45 3.33
CA TRP A 139 -18.08 -3.45 2.71
C TRP A 139 -17.08 -4.37 3.40
N GLU A 140 -17.02 -4.35 4.74
CA GLU A 140 -16.15 -5.24 5.51
C GLU A 140 -16.48 -6.71 5.23
N SER A 141 -17.78 -7.04 5.18
CA SER A 141 -18.23 -8.40 4.94
C SER A 141 -17.92 -8.87 3.52
N SER A 142 -18.02 -7.99 2.53
CA SER A 142 -17.73 -8.31 1.12
C SER A 142 -16.23 -8.49 0.88
N GLN A 143 -15.37 -7.67 1.50
CA GLN A 143 -13.91 -7.85 1.39
C GLN A 143 -13.39 -9.12 2.06
N ARG A 144 -14.10 -9.66 3.06
CA ARG A 144 -13.73 -10.95 3.66
C ARG A 144 -14.12 -12.17 2.81
N ARG A 145 -15.05 -12.00 1.87
CA ARG A 145 -15.63 -13.10 1.08
C ARG A 145 -15.08 -13.21 -0.34
N ALA A 146 -14.45 -12.15 -0.85
CA ALA A 146 -13.67 -12.17 -2.09
C ALA A 146 -12.29 -12.76 -1.81
#